data_AF-F4B4M5-F1
#
_entry.id   AF-F4B4M5-F1
#
_cell.length_a   1.000
_cell.length_b   1.000
_cell.length_c   1.000
_cell.angle_alpha   90.00
_cell.angle_beta   90.00
_cell.angle_gamma   90.00
#
_symmetry.space_group_name_H-M   'P 1'
#
loop_
_entity.id
_entity.type
_entity.pdbx_description
1 polymer ?
#
loop_
_entity_poly.entity_id
_entity_poly.type
_entity_poly.pdbx_seq_one_letter_code
_entity_poly.pdbx_strand_id
1 'polypeptide(L)'
;MPRKKKTDEENKKESSNEEGKTKRKKTQKKEKFVDAEALLDEYLDEVVLGLGISFLKLKPEEYKEILKEPFVAAVGQVKTKPKSKTIINRLTANRDAMMEYIAMRLVRIIDIEKMNCEQFEFVVYNTKKAIVDLAPKLYREALKRNRKDLIDVLRYNWNLYGIVSPIVCPKCGFSSIMPDLSCKVCEYVMSMKELKSQINVIQTLKDYYSLDPEGFKEILTTGYFYYTAEGPIPPSKFRPSPQVLAFEIVLNKDEKKTLSSIYSNPHAQ
;
A
#
# COMPACT_ATOMS: atom_id res chain seq x y z
N MET A 1 -27.40 55.42 -20.90
CA MET A 1 -28.06 55.91 -19.65
C MET A 1 -29.47 56.37 -20.01
N PRO A 2 -30.48 56.37 -19.12
CA PRO A 2 -30.94 55.34 -18.19
C PRO A 2 -32.49 55.09 -18.26
N ARG A 3 -32.92 53.95 -17.70
CA ARG A 3 -34.19 53.67 -16.96
C ARG A 3 -35.56 53.44 -17.67
N LYS A 4 -36.07 52.23 -17.36
CA LYS A 4 -37.37 51.85 -16.74
C LYS A 4 -38.61 51.53 -17.59
N LYS A 5 -38.94 50.22 -17.54
CA LYS A 5 -40.24 49.52 -17.50
C LYS A 5 -41.46 50.34 -17.03
N LYS A 6 -42.62 50.12 -17.69
CA LYS A 6 -43.88 49.49 -17.16
C LYS A 6 -45.00 49.56 -18.24
N THR A 7 -45.59 48.44 -18.69
CA THR A 7 -46.95 47.89 -18.36
C THR A 7 -48.09 48.86 -18.67
N ASP A 8 -49.25 48.54 -19.26
CA ASP A 8 -50.01 47.31 -19.58
C ASP A 8 -51.14 47.70 -20.57
N GLU A 9 -51.99 46.74 -20.95
CA GLU A 9 -53.32 46.86 -21.61
C GLU A 9 -53.30 46.99 -23.15
N GLU A 10 -54.09 46.26 -23.95
CA GLU A 10 -55.40 45.65 -23.70
C GLU A 10 -55.82 44.70 -24.86
N ASN A 11 -56.78 43.84 -24.55
CA ASN A 11 -57.82 43.25 -25.42
C ASN A 11 -57.62 41.89 -26.13
N LYS A 12 -58.24 40.90 -25.47
CA LYS A 12 -58.89 39.69 -25.96
C LYS A 12 -59.68 39.89 -27.26
N LYS A 13 -59.64 38.88 -28.13
CA LYS A 13 -60.85 38.20 -28.64
C LYS A 13 -60.52 36.80 -29.13
N GLU A 14 -61.23 35.84 -28.54
CA GLU A 14 -61.25 34.43 -28.90
C GLU A 14 -61.84 34.22 -30.29
N SER A 15 -61.29 33.28 -31.04
CA SER A 15 -62.11 32.36 -31.85
C SER A 15 -61.32 31.08 -32.09
N SER A 16 -61.93 30.01 -31.60
CA SER A 16 -61.68 28.60 -31.83
C SER A 16 -61.32 28.25 -33.27
N ASN A 17 -60.27 27.44 -33.44
CA ASN A 17 -60.40 26.17 -34.17
C ASN A 17 -59.20 25.26 -33.89
N GLU A 18 -59.52 24.08 -33.36
CA GLU A 18 -58.65 22.94 -33.24
C GLU A 18 -58.32 22.39 -34.63
N GLU A 19 -57.04 22.34 -35.00
CA GLU A 19 -56.54 21.35 -35.95
C GLU A 19 -55.18 20.83 -35.47
N GLY A 20 -55.10 19.51 -35.40
CA GLY A 20 -54.09 18.79 -34.65
C GLY A 20 -52.68 18.96 -35.21
N LYS A 21 -51.82 19.63 -34.45
CA LYS A 21 -50.38 19.44 -34.56
C LYS A 21 -49.98 18.24 -33.73
N THR A 22 -49.96 17.07 -34.36
CA THR A 22 -49.23 15.88 -33.89
C THR A 22 -47.82 16.30 -33.45
N LYS A 23 -47.62 16.43 -32.13
CA LYS A 23 -46.30 16.44 -31.51
C LYS A 23 -45.64 15.12 -31.87
N ARG A 24 -44.80 15.13 -32.91
CA ARG A 24 -43.83 14.04 -33.15
C ARG A 24 -43.04 13.88 -31.85
N LYS A 25 -43.33 12.81 -31.10
CA LYS A 25 -42.47 12.34 -30.01
C LYS A 25 -41.07 12.22 -30.62
N LYS A 26 -40.16 13.11 -30.22
CA LYS A 26 -38.72 12.93 -30.47
C LYS A 26 -38.36 11.60 -29.83
N THR A 27 -38.24 10.56 -30.63
CA THR A 27 -37.60 9.31 -30.22
C THR A 27 -36.22 9.72 -29.70
N GLN A 28 -36.01 9.66 -28.38
CA GLN A 28 -34.69 9.84 -27.81
C GLN A 28 -33.79 8.80 -28.47
N LYS A 29 -32.96 9.23 -29.42
CA LYS A 29 -31.88 8.40 -29.95
C LYS A 29 -31.06 7.99 -28.72
N LYS A 30 -31.06 6.70 -28.37
CA LYS A 30 -30.11 6.14 -27.41
C LYS A 30 -28.73 6.65 -27.83
N GLU A 31 -28.10 7.43 -26.98
CA GLU A 31 -26.76 7.94 -27.27
C GLU A 31 -25.84 6.73 -27.39
N LYS A 32 -25.26 6.53 -28.58
CA LYS A 32 -24.37 5.41 -28.85
C LYS A 32 -22.97 5.79 -28.35
N PHE A 33 -22.62 5.31 -27.18
CA PHE A 33 -21.27 5.42 -26.65
C PHE A 33 -20.36 4.38 -27.30
N VAL A 34 -19.05 4.65 -27.27
CA VAL A 34 -18.04 3.68 -27.70
C VAL A 34 -18.03 2.50 -26.72
N ASP A 35 -18.04 1.29 -27.28
CA ASP A 35 -17.84 0.07 -26.51
C ASP A 35 -16.35 -0.09 -26.21
N ALA A 36 -15.98 0.11 -24.95
CA ALA A 36 -14.59 0.08 -24.52
C ALA A 36 -14.01 -1.35 -24.47
N GLU A 37 -14.85 -2.38 -24.28
CA GLU A 37 -14.36 -3.77 -24.22
C GLU A 37 -14.02 -4.26 -25.63
N ALA A 38 -14.92 -4.04 -26.60
CA ALA A 38 -14.63 -4.33 -28.00
C ALA A 38 -13.44 -3.52 -28.54
N LEU A 39 -13.24 -2.30 -28.02
CA LEU A 39 -12.09 -1.47 -28.38
C LEU A 39 -10.78 -1.98 -27.76
N LEU A 40 -10.83 -2.60 -26.58
CA LEU A 40 -9.66 -3.26 -25.99
C LEU A 40 -9.23 -4.45 -26.84
N ASP A 41 -10.18 -5.25 -27.34
CA ASP A 41 -9.87 -6.36 -28.26
C ASP A 41 -9.13 -5.88 -29.51
N GLU A 42 -9.58 -4.77 -30.10
CA GLU A 42 -8.97 -4.19 -31.29
C GLU A 42 -7.56 -3.64 -31.03
N TYR A 43 -7.34 -3.02 -29.87
CA TYR A 43 -6.10 -2.30 -29.56
C TYR A 43 -5.15 -3.08 -28.65
N LEU A 44 -5.44 -4.36 -28.36
CA LEU A 44 -4.73 -5.13 -27.36
C LEU A 44 -3.21 -5.12 -27.55
N ASP A 45 -2.74 -5.44 -28.75
CA ASP A 45 -1.31 -5.53 -29.05
C ASP A 45 -0.62 -4.16 -28.91
N GLU A 46 -1.23 -3.10 -29.44
CA GLU A 46 -0.71 -1.73 -29.32
C GLU A 46 -0.64 -1.27 -27.86
N VAL A 47 -1.64 -1.63 -27.05
CA VAL A 47 -1.70 -1.28 -25.63
C VAL A 47 -0.67 -2.07 -24.84
N VAL A 48 -0.55 -3.37 -25.06
CA VAL A 48 0.46 -4.22 -24.40
C VAL A 48 1.87 -3.74 -24.70
N LEU A 49 2.16 -3.40 -25.96
CA LEU A 49 3.43 -2.81 -26.36
C LEU A 49 3.63 -1.41 -25.77
N GLY A 50 2.61 -0.56 -25.81
CA GLY A 50 2.67 0.81 -25.32
C GLY A 50 2.84 0.92 -23.79
N LEU A 51 2.30 -0.04 -23.03
CA LEU A 51 2.55 -0.16 -21.59
C LEU A 51 3.92 -0.79 -21.30
N GLY A 52 4.47 -1.53 -22.26
CA GLY A 52 5.74 -2.24 -22.13
C GLY A 52 5.62 -3.49 -21.28
N ILE A 53 4.49 -4.21 -21.36
CA ILE A 53 4.22 -5.41 -20.53
C ILE A 53 4.23 -6.72 -21.33
N SER A 54 4.67 -6.69 -22.59
CA SER A 54 4.77 -7.87 -23.47
C SER A 54 5.72 -8.94 -22.92
N PHE A 55 6.71 -8.54 -22.13
CA PHE A 55 7.67 -9.47 -21.50
C PHE A 55 7.02 -10.41 -20.47
N LEU A 56 5.81 -10.09 -19.99
CA LEU A 56 5.04 -10.97 -19.11
C LEU A 56 4.57 -12.26 -19.81
N LYS A 57 4.58 -12.29 -21.15
CA LYS A 57 4.26 -13.46 -21.99
C LYS A 57 2.90 -14.09 -21.64
N LEU A 58 1.91 -13.24 -21.36
CA LEU A 58 0.55 -13.69 -21.05
C LEU A 58 -0.21 -14.06 -22.32
N LYS A 59 -1.23 -14.88 -22.18
CA LYS A 59 -2.18 -15.15 -23.26
C LYS A 59 -3.03 -13.89 -23.52
N PRO A 60 -3.57 -13.70 -24.74
CA PRO A 60 -4.40 -12.53 -25.05
C PRO A 60 -5.54 -12.31 -24.04
N GLU A 61 -6.23 -13.38 -23.64
CA GLU A 61 -7.33 -13.30 -22.66
C GLU A 61 -6.86 -12.89 -21.25
N GLU A 62 -5.66 -13.30 -20.85
CA GLU A 62 -5.08 -12.87 -19.57
C GLU A 62 -4.70 -11.38 -19.61
N TYR A 63 -4.15 -10.89 -20.74
CA TYR A 63 -3.90 -9.46 -20.93
C TYR A 63 -5.19 -8.64 -20.87
N LYS A 64 -6.26 -9.09 -21.53
CA LYS A 64 -7.56 -8.42 -21.46
C LYS A 64 -8.06 -8.34 -20.02
N GLU A 65 -7.97 -9.44 -19.29
CA GLU A 65 -8.44 -9.52 -17.90
C GLU A 65 -7.70 -8.54 -16.96
N ILE A 66 -6.38 -8.39 -17.12
CA ILE A 66 -5.61 -7.44 -16.29
C ILE A 66 -5.71 -5.98 -16.77
N LEU A 67 -6.14 -5.72 -18.00
CA LEU A 67 -6.23 -4.38 -18.59
C LEU A 67 -7.66 -3.83 -18.66
N LYS A 68 -8.69 -4.67 -18.51
CA LYS A 68 -10.09 -4.31 -18.74
C LYS A 68 -10.53 -3.06 -17.98
N GLU A 69 -10.47 -3.09 -16.66
CA GLU A 69 -10.93 -1.96 -15.84
C GLU A 69 -10.17 -0.65 -16.11
N PRO A 70 -8.81 -0.61 -16.10
CA PRO A 70 -8.09 0.62 -16.36
C PRO A 70 -8.28 1.10 -17.81
N PHE A 71 -8.42 0.20 -18.78
CA PHE A 71 -8.69 0.57 -20.17
C PHE A 71 -10.07 1.20 -20.33
N VAL A 72 -11.11 0.59 -19.76
CA VAL A 72 -12.48 1.14 -19.77
C VAL A 72 -12.51 2.52 -19.12
N ALA A 73 -11.83 2.69 -17.99
CA ALA A 73 -11.70 3.98 -17.31
C ALA A 73 -10.97 5.02 -18.18
N ALA A 74 -9.90 4.63 -18.88
CA ALA A 74 -9.14 5.51 -19.76
C ALA A 74 -9.91 5.92 -21.04
N VAL A 75 -10.80 5.05 -21.54
CA VAL A 75 -11.70 5.38 -22.65
C VAL A 75 -12.77 6.38 -22.21
N GLY A 76 -13.42 6.10 -21.08
CA GLY A 76 -14.50 6.93 -20.51
C GLY A 76 -15.79 6.92 -21.35
N GLN A 77 -16.71 7.84 -21.06
CA GLN A 77 -17.99 7.96 -21.77
C GLN A 77 -17.86 8.86 -23.00
N VAL A 78 -17.19 8.37 -24.04
CA VAL A 78 -16.97 9.12 -25.29
C VAL A 78 -17.91 8.67 -26.41
N LYS A 79 -18.34 9.64 -27.22
CA LYS A 79 -19.18 9.41 -28.42
C LYS A 79 -18.36 9.07 -29.66
N THR A 80 -17.09 9.47 -29.67
CA THR A 80 -16.14 9.23 -30.77
C THR A 80 -15.05 8.27 -30.31
N LYS A 81 -14.67 7.34 -31.19
CA LYS A 81 -13.61 6.36 -30.94
C LYS A 81 -12.27 7.07 -30.74
N PRO A 82 -11.68 7.02 -29.54
CA PRO A 82 -10.37 7.61 -29.29
C PRO A 82 -9.28 6.77 -29.97
N LYS A 83 -8.19 7.42 -30.38
CA LYS A 83 -7.03 6.71 -30.95
C LYS A 83 -6.33 5.89 -29.86
N SER A 84 -5.74 4.75 -30.22
CA SER A 84 -4.95 3.90 -29.32
C SER A 84 -3.91 4.70 -28.53
N LYS A 85 -3.11 5.55 -29.21
CA LYS A 85 -2.12 6.44 -28.59
C LYS A 85 -2.71 7.36 -27.51
N THR A 86 -3.93 7.85 -27.71
CA THR A 86 -4.61 8.70 -26.72
C THR A 86 -4.96 7.90 -25.46
N ILE A 87 -5.42 6.66 -25.60
CA ILE A 87 -5.73 5.78 -24.48
C ILE A 87 -4.45 5.38 -23.74
N ILE A 88 -3.40 4.99 -24.48
CA ILE A 88 -2.10 4.62 -23.91
C ILE A 88 -1.54 5.77 -23.06
N ASN A 89 -1.57 7.01 -23.56
CA ASN A 89 -1.12 8.18 -22.80
C ASN A 89 -1.92 8.41 -21.51
N ARG A 90 -3.22 8.07 -21.49
CA ARG A 90 -4.04 8.17 -20.28
C ARG A 90 -3.70 7.06 -19.29
N LEU A 91 -3.48 5.84 -19.76
CA LEU A 91 -3.06 4.71 -18.92
C LEU A 91 -1.68 4.94 -18.29
N THR A 92 -0.76 5.58 -19.03
CA THR A 92 0.60 5.85 -18.56
C THR A 92 0.74 7.15 -17.77
N ALA A 93 -0.31 7.97 -17.70
CA ALA A 93 -0.30 9.23 -16.94
C ALA A 93 0.05 9.02 -15.46
N ASN A 94 -0.33 7.88 -14.89
CA ASN A 94 0.16 7.40 -13.59
C ASN A 94 0.71 5.99 -13.75
N ARG A 95 1.90 5.90 -14.35
CA ARG A 95 2.57 4.62 -14.64
C ARG A 95 2.71 3.76 -13.40
N ASP A 96 3.13 4.33 -12.27
CA ASP A 96 3.37 3.56 -11.05
C ASP A 96 2.08 2.93 -10.51
N ALA A 97 0.96 3.66 -10.50
CA ALA A 97 -0.32 3.10 -10.09
C ALA A 97 -0.83 2.04 -11.07
N MET A 98 -0.59 2.24 -12.37
CA MET A 98 -0.95 1.26 -13.40
C MET A 98 -0.16 -0.04 -13.25
N MET A 99 1.15 0.03 -13.01
CA MET A 99 1.98 -1.17 -12.83
C MET A 99 1.64 -1.92 -11.54
N GLU A 100 1.37 -1.20 -10.45
CA GLU A 100 0.85 -1.78 -9.21
C GLU A 100 -0.49 -2.48 -9.45
N TYR A 101 -1.43 -1.83 -10.15
CA TYR A 101 -2.71 -2.43 -10.50
C TYR A 101 -2.53 -3.73 -11.30
N ILE A 102 -1.69 -3.70 -12.34
CA ILE A 102 -1.41 -4.89 -13.16
C ILE A 102 -0.82 -6.01 -12.30
N ALA A 103 0.15 -5.70 -11.43
CA ALA A 103 0.77 -6.71 -10.56
C ALA A 103 -0.27 -7.36 -9.63
N MET A 104 -1.18 -6.56 -9.07
CA MET A 104 -2.24 -7.07 -8.19
C MET A 104 -3.27 -7.90 -8.93
N ARG A 105 -3.62 -7.53 -10.18
CA ARG A 105 -4.45 -8.40 -11.02
C ARG A 105 -3.73 -9.70 -11.36
N LEU A 106 -2.44 -9.64 -11.68
CA LEU A 106 -1.65 -10.82 -12.01
C LEU A 106 -1.64 -11.84 -10.86
N VAL A 107 -1.42 -11.39 -9.62
CA VAL A 107 -1.49 -12.24 -8.42
C VAL A 107 -2.88 -12.85 -8.18
N ARG A 108 -3.95 -12.24 -8.69
CA ARG A 108 -5.32 -12.78 -8.59
C ARG A 108 -5.60 -13.87 -9.62
N ILE A 109 -5.04 -13.75 -10.82
CA ILE A 109 -5.32 -14.68 -11.92
C ILE A 109 -4.29 -15.82 -12.03
N ILE A 110 -3.08 -15.63 -11.51
CA ILE A 110 -2.00 -16.62 -11.55
C ILE A 110 -1.43 -16.77 -10.13
N ASP A 111 -1.37 -18.02 -9.66
CA ASP A 111 -0.69 -18.35 -8.41
C ASP A 111 0.79 -17.97 -8.48
N ILE A 112 1.33 -17.37 -7.42
CA ILE A 112 2.73 -16.90 -7.34
C ILE A 112 3.73 -18.02 -7.71
N GLU A 113 3.47 -19.25 -7.25
CA GLU A 113 4.31 -20.42 -7.49
C GLU A 113 4.32 -20.88 -8.95
N LYS A 114 3.32 -20.48 -9.75
CA LYS A 114 3.18 -20.82 -11.17
C LYS A 114 3.66 -19.72 -12.10
N MET A 115 3.95 -18.53 -11.59
CA MET A 115 4.46 -17.42 -12.39
C MET A 115 5.82 -17.77 -13.00
N ASN A 116 6.06 -17.35 -14.25
CA ASN A 116 7.41 -17.40 -14.82
C ASN A 116 8.35 -16.39 -14.11
N CYS A 117 9.62 -16.37 -14.48
CA CYS A 117 10.61 -15.51 -13.84
C CYS A 117 10.25 -14.03 -13.99
N GLU A 118 9.87 -13.62 -15.19
CA GLU A 118 9.57 -12.24 -15.53
C GLU A 118 8.30 -11.71 -14.84
N GLN A 119 7.27 -12.55 -14.75
CA GLN A 119 6.02 -12.26 -14.04
C GLN A 119 6.26 -12.11 -12.53
N PHE A 120 7.01 -13.04 -11.94
CA PHE A 120 7.32 -13.00 -10.52
C PHE A 120 8.14 -11.76 -10.16
N GLU A 121 9.17 -11.47 -10.96
CA GLU A 121 9.98 -10.27 -10.81
C GLU A 121 9.13 -9.00 -10.92
N PHE A 122 8.28 -8.92 -11.94
CA PHE A 122 7.35 -7.80 -12.11
C PHE A 122 6.46 -7.59 -10.88
N VAL A 123 5.92 -8.66 -10.29
CA VAL A 123 5.11 -8.55 -9.07
C VAL A 123 5.96 -8.02 -7.92
N VAL A 124 7.13 -8.58 -7.66
CA VAL A 124 8.03 -8.16 -6.56
C VAL A 124 8.33 -6.65 -6.64
N TYR A 125 8.63 -6.14 -7.83
CA TYR A 125 8.90 -4.71 -8.03
C TYR A 125 7.67 -3.81 -7.84
N ASN A 126 6.47 -4.30 -8.12
CA ASN A 126 5.26 -3.48 -8.19
C ASN A 126 4.24 -3.78 -7.07
N THR A 127 4.62 -4.54 -6.05
CA THR A 127 3.70 -4.94 -4.96
C THR A 127 3.26 -3.75 -4.08
N LYS A 128 4.13 -2.76 -3.89
CA LYS A 128 3.92 -1.58 -3.03
C LYS A 128 3.19 -1.90 -1.72
N LYS A 129 2.01 -1.31 -1.46
CA LYS A 129 1.26 -1.47 -0.20
C LYS A 129 0.77 -2.90 0.04
N ALA A 130 0.56 -3.69 -1.02
CA ALA A 130 0.16 -5.08 -0.88
C ALA A 130 1.28 -5.96 -0.31
N ILE A 131 2.49 -5.42 -0.09
CA ILE A 131 3.62 -6.16 0.48
C ILE A 131 3.30 -6.68 1.87
N VAL A 132 2.45 -5.99 2.63
CA VAL A 132 2.04 -6.42 3.98
C VAL A 132 1.39 -7.81 3.95
N ASP A 133 0.57 -8.08 2.93
CA ASP A 133 -0.16 -9.34 2.79
C ASP A 133 0.64 -10.37 2.00
N LEU A 134 1.43 -9.93 1.03
CA LEU A 134 2.11 -10.80 0.08
C LEU A 134 3.54 -11.18 0.47
N ALA A 135 4.19 -10.43 1.38
CA ALA A 135 5.59 -10.66 1.75
C ALA A 135 5.91 -12.11 2.13
N PRO A 136 5.09 -12.83 2.92
CA PRO A 136 5.41 -14.23 3.27
C PRO A 136 5.49 -15.15 2.05
N LYS A 137 4.53 -15.01 1.13
CA LYS A 137 4.48 -15.83 -0.09
C LYS A 137 5.60 -15.45 -1.06
N LEU A 138 5.79 -14.15 -1.28
CA LEU A 138 6.84 -13.64 -2.17
C LEU A 138 8.24 -14.00 -1.65
N TYR A 139 8.48 -13.89 -0.34
CA TYR A 139 9.76 -14.28 0.27
C TYR A 139 10.02 -15.78 0.11
N ARG A 140 9.03 -16.63 0.40
CA ARG A 140 9.14 -18.09 0.25
C ARG A 140 9.44 -18.50 -1.19
N GLU A 141 8.75 -17.89 -2.15
CA GLU A 141 8.98 -18.19 -3.56
C GLU A 141 10.34 -17.65 -4.05
N ALA A 142 10.76 -16.47 -3.61
CA ALA A 142 12.08 -15.93 -3.93
C ALA A 142 13.21 -16.83 -3.38
N LEU A 143 13.07 -17.35 -2.16
CA LEU A 143 13.98 -18.33 -1.59
C LEU A 143 14.03 -19.62 -2.43
N LYS A 144 12.86 -20.17 -2.79
CA LYS A 144 12.74 -21.39 -3.60
C LYS A 144 13.41 -21.23 -4.97
N ARG A 145 13.32 -20.04 -5.57
CA ARG A 145 13.97 -19.68 -6.84
C ARG A 145 15.44 -19.26 -6.69
N ASN A 146 15.98 -19.23 -5.47
CA ASN A 146 17.32 -18.73 -5.15
C ASN A 146 17.57 -17.29 -5.67
N ARG A 147 16.55 -16.44 -5.67
CA ARG A 147 16.61 -15.03 -6.11
C ARG A 147 16.80 -14.10 -4.92
N LYS A 148 18.03 -14.06 -4.40
CA LYS A 148 18.40 -13.20 -3.25
C LYS A 148 18.27 -11.71 -3.57
N ASP A 149 18.54 -11.34 -4.82
CA ASP A 149 18.32 -10.00 -5.35
C ASP A 149 16.87 -9.54 -5.18
N LEU A 150 15.89 -10.42 -5.43
CA LEU A 150 14.47 -10.11 -5.23
C LEU A 150 14.10 -10.04 -3.75
N ILE A 151 14.78 -10.79 -2.87
CA ILE A 151 14.59 -10.67 -1.42
C ILE A 151 15.02 -9.28 -0.93
N ASP A 152 16.11 -8.73 -1.45
CA ASP A 152 16.55 -7.38 -1.10
C ASP A 152 15.57 -6.32 -1.58
N VAL A 153 14.98 -6.48 -2.78
CA VAL A 153 13.87 -5.63 -3.25
C VAL A 153 12.65 -5.74 -2.33
N LEU A 154 12.29 -6.94 -1.90
CA LEU A 154 11.18 -7.13 -0.96
C LEU A 154 11.45 -6.44 0.38
N ARG A 155 12.67 -6.51 0.91
CA ARG A 155 13.06 -5.80 2.15
C ARG A 155 12.96 -4.29 1.99
N TYR A 156 13.43 -3.77 0.87
CA TYR A 156 13.29 -2.35 0.54
C TYR A 156 11.81 -1.93 0.48
N ASN A 157 10.98 -2.69 -0.25
CA ASN A 157 9.55 -2.41 -0.37
C ASN A 157 8.82 -2.53 0.98
N TRP A 158 9.21 -3.48 1.83
CA TRP A 158 8.70 -3.60 3.19
C TRP A 158 9.01 -2.37 4.04
N ASN A 159 10.23 -1.81 3.93
CA ASN A 159 10.60 -0.61 4.67
C ASN A 159 9.87 0.65 4.18
N LEU A 160 9.46 0.69 2.92
CA LEU A 160 8.70 1.82 2.36
C LEU A 160 7.20 1.73 2.63
N TYR A 161 6.61 0.54 2.50
CA TYR A 161 5.16 0.37 2.44
C TYR A 161 4.60 -0.61 3.47
N GLY A 162 5.48 -1.35 4.16
CA GLY A 162 5.11 -2.39 5.10
C GLY A 162 4.89 -1.88 6.53
N ILE A 163 4.75 -2.82 7.44
CA ILE A 163 4.68 -2.56 8.88
C ILE A 163 6.10 -2.61 9.43
N VAL A 164 6.76 -1.45 9.51
CA VAL A 164 8.17 -1.36 9.87
C VAL A 164 8.35 -1.47 11.38
N SER A 165 8.85 -2.63 11.81
CA SER A 165 9.25 -2.86 13.18
C SER A 165 10.62 -2.24 13.48
N PRO A 166 10.87 -1.70 14.70
CA PRO A 166 12.22 -1.34 15.12
C PRO A 166 13.16 -2.55 15.24
N ILE A 167 12.62 -3.78 15.14
CA ILE A 167 13.36 -5.03 15.31
C ILE A 167 13.45 -5.76 13.96
N VAL A 168 14.69 -5.98 13.52
CA VAL A 168 15.00 -6.74 12.30
C VAL A 168 15.03 -8.23 12.60
N CYS A 169 14.32 -9.03 11.80
CA CYS A 169 14.34 -10.48 11.95
C CYS A 169 15.72 -11.05 11.58
N PRO A 170 16.38 -11.84 12.47
CA PRO A 170 17.71 -12.38 12.21
C PRO A 170 17.72 -13.49 11.15
N LYS A 171 16.56 -14.07 10.82
CA LYS A 171 16.43 -15.11 9.79
C LYS A 171 16.24 -14.54 8.40
N CYS A 172 15.24 -13.67 8.22
CA CYS A 172 14.89 -13.16 6.90
C CYS A 172 15.40 -11.74 6.63
N GLY A 173 15.89 -11.01 7.62
CA GLY A 173 16.43 -9.65 7.48
C GLY A 173 15.37 -8.54 7.30
N PHE A 174 14.08 -8.85 7.40
CA PHE A 174 13.02 -7.85 7.33
C PHE A 174 12.78 -7.23 8.72
N SER A 175 12.58 -5.92 8.77
CA SER A 175 12.08 -5.16 9.92
C SER A 175 10.61 -5.51 10.24
N SER A 176 10.39 -6.73 10.72
CA SER A 176 9.08 -7.40 10.69
C SER A 176 8.79 -8.27 11.91
N ILE A 177 9.64 -8.24 12.95
CA ILE A 177 9.32 -8.88 14.22
C ILE A 177 8.20 -8.07 14.88
N MET A 178 7.11 -8.73 15.26
CA MET A 178 5.95 -8.11 15.91
C MET A 178 6.09 -8.19 17.44
N PRO A 179 5.26 -7.45 18.22
CA PRO A 179 5.30 -7.47 19.68
C PRO A 179 5.17 -8.85 20.34
N ASP A 180 4.56 -9.83 19.65
CA ASP A 180 4.50 -11.24 20.06
C ASP A 180 5.79 -12.03 19.77
N LEU A 181 6.85 -11.32 19.34
CA LEU A 181 8.15 -11.82 18.93
C LEU A 181 8.15 -12.68 17.66
N SER A 182 7.02 -12.77 16.95
CA SER A 182 6.93 -13.50 15.68
C SER A 182 7.31 -12.61 14.50
N CYS A 183 7.98 -13.18 13.50
CA CYS A 183 8.26 -12.51 12.24
C CYS A 183 7.05 -12.59 11.31
N LYS A 184 6.53 -11.44 10.90
CA LYS A 184 5.37 -11.38 9.98
C LYS A 184 5.68 -11.93 8.58
N VAL A 185 6.97 -12.03 8.20
CA VAL A 185 7.40 -12.47 6.86
C VAL A 185 7.78 -13.96 6.83
N CYS A 186 8.64 -14.40 7.73
CA CYS A 186 9.19 -15.77 7.71
C CYS A 186 8.74 -16.67 8.87
N GLU A 187 7.80 -16.19 9.70
CA GLU A 187 7.22 -16.94 10.83
C GLU A 187 8.24 -17.34 11.93
N TYR A 188 9.49 -16.89 11.84
CA TYR A 188 10.48 -17.07 12.90
C TYR A 188 10.01 -16.43 14.21
N VAL A 189 10.08 -17.18 15.30
CA VAL A 189 9.80 -16.67 16.66
C VAL A 189 11.12 -16.34 17.35
N MET A 190 11.32 -15.07 17.63
CA MET A 190 12.49 -14.54 18.32
C MET A 190 12.36 -14.78 19.83
N SER A 191 13.46 -15.14 20.48
CA SER A 191 13.51 -15.20 21.94
C SER A 191 13.69 -13.80 22.55
N MET A 192 13.19 -13.61 23.78
CA MET A 192 13.44 -12.37 24.53
C MET A 192 14.95 -12.06 24.67
N LYS A 193 15.80 -13.09 24.78
CA LYS A 193 17.26 -12.93 24.83
C LYS A 193 17.81 -12.30 23.54
N GLU A 194 17.37 -12.78 22.38
CA GLU A 194 17.79 -12.22 21.08
C GLU A 194 17.31 -10.79 20.91
N LEU A 195 16.04 -10.51 21.26
CA LEU A 195 15.48 -9.16 21.21
C LEU A 195 16.34 -8.18 22.02
N LYS A 196 16.62 -8.53 23.29
CA LYS A 196 17.43 -7.71 24.18
C LYS A 196 18.86 -7.50 23.69
N SER A 197 19.44 -8.51 23.05
CA SER A 197 20.77 -8.41 22.44
C SER A 197 20.76 -7.45 21.25
N GLN A 198 19.70 -7.47 20.44
CA GLN A 198 19.58 -6.61 19.26
C GLN A 198 19.40 -5.14 19.62
N ILE A 199 18.60 -4.84 20.65
CA ILE A 199 18.40 -3.46 21.12
C ILE A 199 19.55 -2.96 22.00
N ASN A 200 20.36 -3.86 22.55
CA ASN A 200 21.39 -3.55 23.55
C ASN A 200 20.81 -2.87 24.80
N VAL A 201 19.93 -3.57 25.51
CA VAL A 201 19.13 -3.07 26.66
C VAL A 201 19.93 -2.21 27.63
N ILE A 202 21.14 -2.66 28.00
CA ILE A 202 21.95 -1.96 29.01
C ILE A 202 22.35 -0.59 28.50
N GLN A 203 22.82 -0.48 27.25
CA GLN A 203 23.19 0.82 26.69
C GLN A 203 21.95 1.69 26.45
N THR A 204 20.86 1.12 25.91
CA THR A 204 19.62 1.86 25.67
C THR A 204 19.08 2.51 26.95
N LEU A 205 19.07 1.77 28.06
CA LEU A 205 18.56 2.29 29.32
C LEU A 205 19.55 3.26 30.00
N LYS A 206 20.86 3.10 29.79
CA LYS A 206 21.86 4.11 30.20
C LYS A 206 21.61 5.44 29.49
N ASP A 207 21.43 5.41 28.17
CA ASP A 207 21.18 6.61 27.38
C ASP A 207 19.84 7.25 27.79
N TYR A 208 18.83 6.42 28.06
CA TYR A 208 17.53 6.88 28.55
C TYR A 208 17.60 7.53 29.94
N TYR A 209 18.45 7.05 30.85
CA TYR A 209 18.65 7.69 32.16
C TYR A 209 19.11 9.14 32.03
N SER A 210 19.95 9.45 31.04
CA SER A 210 20.39 10.83 30.78
C SER A 210 19.25 11.74 30.30
N LEU A 211 18.20 11.17 29.72
CA LEU A 211 17.03 11.91 29.21
C LEU A 211 15.92 12.02 30.26
N ASP A 212 15.65 10.95 31.01
CA ASP A 212 14.55 10.84 31.96
C ASP A 212 14.91 9.95 33.17
N PRO A 213 15.61 10.50 34.17
CA PRO A 213 16.04 9.76 35.37
C PRO A 213 14.88 9.13 36.16
N GLU A 214 13.74 9.81 36.23
CA GLU A 214 12.56 9.33 36.96
C GLU A 214 11.89 8.16 36.23
N GLY A 215 11.74 8.26 34.90
CA GLY A 215 11.27 7.15 34.07
C GLY A 215 12.20 5.94 34.17
N PHE A 216 13.51 6.14 34.18
CA PHE A 216 14.48 5.06 34.37
C PHE A 216 14.34 4.39 35.74
N LYS A 217 14.17 5.16 36.82
CA LYS A 217 13.92 4.64 38.17
C LYS A 217 12.65 3.79 38.23
N GLU A 218 11.59 4.22 37.54
CA GLU A 218 10.36 3.44 37.40
C GLU A 218 10.61 2.09 36.72
N ILE A 219 11.35 2.08 35.60
CA ILE A 219 11.70 0.86 34.87
C ILE A 219 12.49 -0.11 35.75
N LEU A 220 13.45 0.38 36.55
CA LEU A 220 14.20 -0.48 37.47
C LEU A 220 13.31 -1.09 38.55
N THR A 221 12.42 -0.28 39.11
CA THR A 221 11.53 -0.67 40.21
C THR A 221 10.52 -1.71 39.72
N THR A 222 9.84 -1.43 38.61
CA THR A 222 8.84 -2.33 38.02
C THR A 222 9.48 -3.56 37.36
N GLY A 223 10.67 -3.39 36.80
CA GLY A 223 11.43 -4.44 36.15
C GLY A 223 11.05 -4.72 34.70
N TYR A 224 10.32 -3.83 34.05
CA TYR A 224 10.03 -3.94 32.63
C TYR A 224 9.80 -2.55 32.02
N PHE A 225 9.82 -2.48 30.69
CA PHE A 225 9.52 -1.28 29.92
C PHE A 225 8.99 -1.67 28.55
N TYR A 226 8.40 -0.70 27.84
CA TYR A 226 8.01 -0.87 26.45
C TYR A 226 9.06 -0.26 25.54
N TYR A 227 9.47 -0.96 24.49
CA TYR A 227 10.38 -0.43 23.47
C TYR A 227 9.64 -0.20 22.16
N THR A 228 9.84 0.97 21.57
CA THR A 228 9.24 1.40 20.31
C THR A 228 10.31 1.92 19.36
N ALA A 229 9.93 2.36 18.16
CA ALA A 229 10.84 3.06 17.25
C ALA A 229 11.43 4.35 17.84
N GLU A 230 10.77 4.96 18.83
CA GLU A 230 11.25 6.17 19.52
C GLU A 230 12.15 5.85 20.72
N GLY A 231 12.26 4.56 21.10
CA GLY A 231 13.07 4.10 22.22
C GLY A 231 12.24 3.57 23.40
N PRO A 232 12.84 3.52 24.61
CA PRO A 232 12.21 2.96 25.80
C PRO A 232 11.15 3.90 26.39
N ILE A 233 10.04 3.31 26.85
CA ILE A 233 8.90 3.98 27.46
C ILE A 233 8.61 3.27 28.80
N PRO A 234 8.60 4.01 29.92
CA PRO A 234 8.27 3.44 31.22
C PRO A 234 6.78 3.07 31.28
N PRO A 235 6.40 2.07 32.08
CA PRO A 235 5.02 1.55 32.11
C PRO A 235 3.93 2.62 32.29
N SER A 236 4.15 3.60 33.17
CA SER A 236 3.19 4.67 33.48
C SER A 236 2.88 5.59 32.28
N LYS A 237 3.86 5.77 31.39
CA LYS A 237 3.77 6.66 30.22
C LYS A 237 3.28 5.94 28.97
N PHE A 238 3.21 4.62 28.99
CA PHE A 238 2.75 3.87 27.84
C PHE A 238 1.26 4.10 27.59
N ARG A 239 0.94 4.36 26.32
CA ARG A 239 -0.42 4.52 25.81
C ARG A 239 -0.56 3.62 24.58
N PRO A 240 -1.30 2.50 24.69
CA PRO A 240 -1.51 1.60 23.56
C PRO A 240 -2.15 2.36 22.39
N SER A 241 -1.55 2.22 21.21
CA SER A 241 -2.10 2.74 19.96
C SER A 241 -1.96 1.67 18.88
N PRO A 242 -2.97 1.44 18.02
CA PRO A 242 -2.88 0.51 16.90
C PRO A 242 -1.74 0.82 15.91
N GLN A 243 -1.23 2.05 15.93
CA GLN A 243 -0.20 2.53 15.00
C GLN A 243 1.22 2.35 15.55
N VAL A 244 1.36 2.03 16.84
CA VAL A 244 2.67 1.95 17.51
C VAL A 244 2.96 0.49 17.84
N LEU A 245 4.06 -0.02 17.29
CA LEU A 245 4.61 -1.31 17.70
C LEU A 245 5.42 -1.11 18.98
N ALA A 246 4.95 -1.73 20.06
CA ALA A 246 5.58 -1.65 21.37
C ALA A 246 5.91 -3.06 21.88
N PHE A 247 7.16 -3.27 22.25
CA PHE A 247 7.69 -4.53 22.76
C PHE A 247 7.82 -4.45 24.27
N GLU A 248 7.09 -5.28 25.00
CA GLU A 248 7.29 -5.41 26.45
C GLU A 248 8.59 -6.17 26.72
N ILE A 249 9.55 -5.51 27.34
CA ILE A 249 10.85 -6.09 27.68
C ILE A 249 10.98 -6.19 29.19
N VAL A 250 11.03 -7.43 29.68
CA VAL A 250 11.16 -7.75 31.09
C VAL A 250 12.64 -7.88 31.46
N LEU A 251 13.12 -7.12 32.43
CA LEU A 251 14.51 -7.17 32.92
C LEU A 251 14.79 -8.42 33.74
N ASN A 252 15.91 -9.08 33.48
CA ASN A 252 16.38 -10.18 34.31
C ASN A 252 17.17 -9.66 35.53
N LYS A 253 17.53 -10.58 36.44
CA LYS A 253 18.24 -10.23 37.68
C LYS A 253 19.60 -9.56 37.44
N ASP A 254 20.34 -10.04 36.45
CA ASP A 254 21.68 -9.53 36.13
C ASP A 254 21.60 -8.13 35.53
N GLU A 255 20.67 -7.91 34.60
CA GLU A 255 20.39 -6.59 34.00
C GLU A 255 19.99 -5.58 35.07
N LYS A 256 19.06 -5.93 35.97
CA LYS A 256 18.69 -5.07 37.09
C LYS A 256 19.88 -4.71 37.96
N LYS A 257 20.74 -5.69 38.27
CA LYS A 257 21.95 -5.47 39.08
C LYS A 257 22.92 -4.51 38.39
N THR A 258 23.20 -4.71 37.10
CA THR A 258 24.04 -3.82 36.31
C THR A 258 23.47 -2.41 36.26
N LEU A 259 22.18 -2.25 35.95
CA LEU A 259 21.51 -0.95 35.88
C LEU A 259 21.41 -0.24 37.23
N SER A 260 21.25 -0.98 38.34
CA SER A 260 21.25 -0.40 39.69
C SER A 260 22.61 0.19 40.04
N SER A 261 23.70 -0.46 39.62
CA SER A 261 25.06 0.08 39.86
C SER A 261 25.30 1.43 39.16
N ILE A 262 24.66 1.61 38.00
CA ILE A 262 24.71 2.86 37.22
C ILE A 262 23.88 3.94 37.90
N TYR A 263 22.70 3.59 38.42
CA TYR A 263 21.85 4.52 39.18
C TYR A 263 22.54 5.03 40.46
N SER A 264 23.23 4.15 41.18
CA SER A 264 23.90 4.49 42.44
C SER A 264 25.21 5.26 42.28
N ASN A 265 25.81 5.27 41.09
CA ASN A 265 27.07 5.98 40.84
C ASN A 265 27.08 6.66 39.45
N PRO A 266 26.42 7.83 39.31
CA PRO A 266 26.23 8.50 38.02
C PRO A 266 27.52 8.96 37.31
N HIS A 267 28.67 8.87 37.98
CA HIS A 267 29.97 9.39 37.52
C HIS A 267 31.07 8.33 37.36
N ALA A 268 30.76 7.03 37.46
CA ALA A 268 31.73 5.97 37.20
C ALA A 268 31.92 5.79 35.68
N GLN A 269 32.78 6.63 35.09
CA GLN A 269 33.37 6.41 33.76
C GLN A 269 34.47 5.37 33.85
#